data_AF-A0A4R5DW33-F1
#
_entry.id   AF-A0A4R5DW33-F1
#
_cell.length_a   1.000
_cell.length_b   1.000
_cell.length_c   1.000
_cell.angle_alpha   90.00
_cell.angle_beta   90.00
_cell.angle_gamma   90.00
#
_symmetry.space_group_name_H-M   'P 1'
#
loop_
_entity.id
_entity.type
_entity.pdbx_description
1 polymer ?
#
loop_
_entity_poly.entity_id
_entity_poly.type
_entity_poly.pdbx_seq_one_letter_code
_entity_poly.pdbx_strand_id
1 'polypeptide(L)'
;MGHSMGGGGTLEAADDRPSLRAAIPLAPWNLDYDWADVRVPTMIMAADNDFIAPAGSMAESYFTGLTAAPEKAYLELRNAGHLTFNSPNTTIAKYAIAWMKRFVDDDARYERFLCPAPRPDAGIAKYTGTCPTG
;
A
#
# COMPACT_ATOMS: atom_id res chain seq x y z
N MET A 1 -2.84 9.28 -1.77
CA MET A 1 -1.67 8.58 -2.33
C MET A 1 -0.51 9.54 -2.29
N GLY A 2 0.71 9.05 -2.03
CA GLY A 2 1.89 9.90 -1.97
C GLY A 2 3.15 9.07 -1.78
N HIS A 3 4.31 9.66 -2.12
CA HIS A 3 5.62 9.01 -2.07
C HIS A 3 6.45 9.50 -0.88
N SER A 4 7.24 8.62 -0.27
CA SER A 4 8.16 8.97 0.82
C SER A 4 7.43 9.60 2.01
N MET A 5 7.84 10.80 2.46
CA MET A 5 7.09 11.60 3.44
C MET A 5 5.63 11.87 3.01
N GLY A 6 5.35 12.00 1.71
CA GLY A 6 3.98 12.08 1.20
C GLY A 6 3.20 10.75 1.31
N GLY A 7 3.91 9.63 1.39
CA GLY A 7 3.34 8.33 1.76
C GLY A 7 2.95 8.29 3.24
N GLY A 8 3.82 8.81 4.13
CA GLY A 8 3.46 9.06 5.52
C GLY A 8 2.23 9.96 5.65
N GLY A 9 2.22 11.10 4.95
CA GLY A 9 1.07 12.00 4.91
C GLY A 9 -0.20 11.38 4.30
N THR A 10 -0.09 10.30 3.51
CA THR A 10 -1.25 9.54 3.07
C THR A 10 -1.87 8.72 4.21
N LEU A 11 -1.05 8.21 5.13
CA LEU A 11 -1.53 7.53 6.34
C LEU A 11 -2.13 8.54 7.33
N GLU A 12 -1.46 9.65 7.57
CA GLU A 12 -1.98 10.77 8.39
C GLU A 12 -3.37 11.21 7.91
N ALA A 13 -3.50 11.47 6.60
CA ALA A 13 -4.78 11.88 6.03
C ALA A 13 -5.86 10.79 6.14
N ALA A 14 -5.48 9.52 6.13
CA ALA A 14 -6.41 8.40 6.27
C ALA A 14 -6.87 8.21 7.72
N ASP A 15 -6.00 8.51 8.68
CA ASP A 15 -6.31 8.54 10.11
C ASP A 15 -7.25 9.72 10.44
N ASP A 16 -6.88 10.94 10.03
CA ASP A 16 -7.66 12.16 10.26
C ASP A 16 -9.05 12.14 9.59
N ARG A 17 -9.19 11.43 8.47
CA ARG A 17 -10.39 11.45 7.62
C ARG A 17 -10.86 10.05 7.25
N PRO A 18 -11.53 9.33 8.17
CA PRO A 18 -12.01 7.96 7.94
C PRO A 18 -13.08 7.84 6.84
N SER A 19 -13.60 8.95 6.32
CA SER A 19 -14.52 8.97 5.17
C SER A 19 -13.84 8.82 3.81
N LEU A 20 -12.49 8.86 3.75
CA LEU A 20 -11.75 8.55 2.53
C LEU A 20 -12.01 7.11 2.10
N ARG A 21 -12.06 6.89 0.79
CA ARG A 21 -12.43 5.59 0.22
C ARG A 21 -11.24 4.64 0.03
N ALA A 22 -10.04 5.19 -0.19
CA ALA A 22 -8.84 4.40 -0.39
C ALA A 22 -7.58 5.22 -0.07
N ALA A 23 -6.53 4.55 0.39
CA ALA A 23 -5.20 5.11 0.60
C ALA A 23 -4.12 4.22 -0.04
N ILE A 24 -3.13 4.85 -0.67
CA ILE A 24 -1.97 4.15 -1.27
C ILE A 24 -0.67 4.89 -0.93
N PRO A 25 -0.03 4.55 0.20
CA PRO A 25 1.31 5.03 0.55
C PRO A 25 2.38 4.32 -0.29
N LEU A 26 3.25 5.08 -0.95
CA LEU A 26 4.31 4.58 -1.84
C LEU A 26 5.69 4.82 -1.20
N ALA A 27 6.46 3.77 -0.93
CA ALA A 27 7.68 3.81 -0.11
C ALA A 27 7.52 4.76 1.09
N PRO A 28 6.50 4.54 1.94
CA PRO A 28 6.11 5.54 2.93
C PRO A 28 7.21 5.75 3.97
N TRP A 29 7.37 7.01 4.36
CA TRP A 29 8.21 7.43 5.46
C TRP A 29 7.37 8.25 6.44
N ASN A 30 7.42 7.91 7.72
CA ASN A 30 6.89 8.70 8.82
C ASN A 30 7.68 8.38 10.12
N LEU A 31 7.68 9.31 11.08
CA LEU A 31 8.17 9.05 12.43
C LEU A 31 7.09 8.42 13.32
N ASP A 32 5.81 8.56 12.96
CA ASP A 32 4.73 7.82 13.60
C ASP A 32 4.60 6.40 13.04
N TYR A 33 4.34 5.46 13.93
CA TYR A 33 4.17 4.03 13.68
C TYR A 33 2.82 3.50 14.16
N ASP A 34 2.05 4.30 14.90
CA ASP A 34 0.73 3.90 15.35
C ASP A 34 -0.32 4.26 14.29
N TRP A 35 -0.80 3.23 13.60
CA TRP A 35 -1.83 3.36 12.57
C TRP A 35 -3.06 2.52 12.92
N ALA A 36 -3.26 2.22 14.20
CA ALA A 36 -4.37 1.41 14.68
C ALA A 36 -5.74 2.09 14.47
N ASP A 37 -5.75 3.42 14.34
CA ASP A 37 -6.97 4.19 14.14
C ASP A 37 -7.40 4.39 12.66
N VAL A 38 -6.54 4.06 11.70
CA VAL A 38 -6.87 4.10 10.28
C VAL A 38 -8.01 3.12 9.93
N ARG A 39 -9.15 3.67 9.48
CA ARG A 39 -10.34 2.91 9.03
C ARG A 39 -10.50 2.86 7.50
N VAL A 40 -9.54 3.41 6.76
CA VAL A 40 -9.58 3.50 5.28
C VAL A 40 -8.93 2.26 4.66
N PRO A 41 -9.52 1.65 3.61
CA PRO A 41 -8.85 0.62 2.83
C PRO A 41 -7.48 1.08 2.32
N THR A 42 -6.41 0.45 2.81
CA THR A 42 -5.05 0.92 2.57
C THR A 42 -4.15 -0.13 1.91
N MET A 43 -3.54 0.23 0.78
CA MET A 43 -2.49 -0.56 0.13
C MET A 43 -1.13 0.14 0.28
N ILE A 44 -0.24 -0.44 1.09
CA ILE A 44 1.13 0.03 1.22
C ILE A 44 1.98 -0.62 0.14
N MET A 45 2.70 0.19 -0.63
CA MET A 45 3.69 -0.28 -1.58
C MET A 45 5.09 0.07 -1.09
N ALA A 46 5.99 -0.92 -1.06
CA ALA A 46 7.37 -0.80 -0.60
C ALA A 46 8.36 -1.30 -1.66
N ALA A 47 9.65 -1.17 -1.38
CA ALA A 47 10.72 -1.64 -2.25
C ALA A 47 11.81 -2.34 -1.43
N ASP A 48 12.29 -3.49 -1.91
CA ASP A 48 13.21 -4.38 -1.19
C ASP A 48 14.62 -3.81 -0.98
N ASN A 49 15.06 -2.86 -1.81
CA ASN A 49 16.34 -2.15 -1.70
C ASN A 49 16.14 -0.66 -1.40
N ASP A 50 15.13 -0.32 -0.60
CA ASP A 50 14.92 1.04 -0.10
C ASP A 50 15.85 1.35 1.08
N PHE A 51 16.80 2.27 0.87
CA PHE A 51 17.75 2.72 1.91
C PHE A 51 17.36 4.06 2.56
N ILE A 52 16.23 4.67 2.14
CA ILE A 52 15.72 5.93 2.70
C ILE A 52 14.55 5.65 3.64
N ALA A 53 13.65 4.76 3.23
CA ALA A 53 12.53 4.26 4.01
C ALA A 53 12.52 2.73 4.00
N PRO A 54 13.41 2.07 4.77
CA PRO A 54 13.60 0.63 4.67
C PRO A 54 12.32 -0.15 4.93
N ALA A 55 11.94 -1.01 3.98
CA ALA A 55 10.66 -1.70 3.97
C ALA A 55 10.38 -2.46 5.27
N GLY A 56 11.35 -3.26 5.73
CA GLY A 56 11.21 -4.10 6.93
C GLY A 56 11.04 -3.33 8.24
N SER A 57 11.58 -2.10 8.35
CA SER A 57 11.47 -1.29 9.56
C SER A 57 10.38 -0.23 9.49
N MET A 58 9.87 0.10 8.30
CA MET A 58 8.87 1.16 8.09
C MET A 58 7.60 0.59 7.50
N ALA A 59 7.57 0.34 6.19
CA ALA A 59 6.37 -0.06 5.46
C ALA A 59 5.71 -1.33 6.04
N GLU A 60 6.51 -2.32 6.46
CA GLU A 60 6.00 -3.53 7.15
C GLU A 60 5.41 -3.21 8.53
N SER A 61 6.04 -2.33 9.29
CA SER A 61 5.54 -1.90 10.60
C SER A 61 4.22 -1.12 10.45
N TYR A 62 4.13 -0.21 9.47
CA TYR A 62 2.89 0.52 9.19
C TYR A 62 1.77 -0.43 8.78
N PHE A 63 2.05 -1.38 7.87
CA PHE A 63 1.07 -2.39 7.45
C PHE A 63 0.57 -3.25 8.62
N THR A 64 1.48 -3.61 9.54
CA THR A 64 1.14 -4.36 10.76
C THR A 64 0.24 -3.53 11.68
N GLY A 65 0.53 -2.23 11.82
CA GLY A 65 -0.22 -1.27 12.64
C GLY A 65 -1.66 -1.01 12.18
N LEU A 66 -1.98 -1.20 10.88
CA LEU A 66 -3.33 -1.09 10.32
C LEU A 66 -4.28 -2.19 10.83
N THR A 67 -4.63 -2.19 12.11
CA THR A 67 -5.41 -3.26 12.76
C THR A 67 -6.91 -3.12 12.55
N ALA A 68 -7.38 -1.92 12.25
CA ALA A 68 -8.79 -1.61 12.09
C ALA A 68 -9.20 -1.16 10.68
N ALA A 69 -8.24 -1.12 9.75
CA ALA A 69 -8.55 -0.95 8.34
C ALA A 69 -9.39 -2.17 7.88
N PRO A 70 -10.56 -1.96 7.26
CA PRO A 70 -11.44 -3.07 6.87
C PRO A 70 -10.77 -3.96 5.83
N GLU A 71 -9.94 -3.36 4.97
CA GLU A 71 -9.15 -4.07 3.97
C GLU A 71 -7.75 -3.47 3.86
N LYS A 72 -6.74 -4.33 3.76
CA LYS A 72 -5.36 -3.88 3.58
C LYS A 72 -4.55 -4.81 2.69
N ALA A 73 -3.58 -4.21 2.01
CA ALA A 73 -2.58 -4.94 1.25
C ALA A 73 -1.19 -4.32 1.43
N TYR A 74 -0.17 -5.19 1.38
CA TYR A 74 1.23 -4.85 1.33
C TYR A 74 1.81 -5.45 0.06
N LEU A 75 2.46 -4.63 -0.76
CA LEU A 75 3.16 -5.05 -1.97
C LEU A 75 4.59 -4.52 -1.91
N GLU A 76 5.56 -5.43 -1.88
CA GLU A 76 6.97 -5.09 -1.95
C GLU A 76 7.49 -5.37 -3.36
N LEU A 77 8.04 -4.35 -4.00
CA LEU A 77 8.66 -4.46 -5.31
C LEU A 77 10.02 -5.17 -5.21
N ARG A 78 10.27 -6.09 -6.14
CA ARG A 78 11.55 -6.79 -6.25
C ARG A 78 12.57 -5.95 -7.00
N ASN A 79 13.82 -5.97 -6.56
CA ASN A 79 14.95 -5.24 -7.13
C ASN A 79 14.65 -3.75 -7.34
N ALA A 80 13.96 -3.13 -6.39
CA ALA A 80 13.53 -1.73 -6.46
C ALA A 80 14.08 -0.92 -5.29
N GLY A 81 14.26 0.38 -5.47
CA GLY A 81 14.69 1.29 -4.43
C GLY A 81 13.71 2.44 -4.22
N HIS A 82 14.05 3.35 -3.30
CA HIS A 82 13.17 4.45 -2.90
C HIS A 82 12.63 5.28 -4.07
N LEU A 83 13.49 5.57 -5.05
CA LEU A 83 13.17 6.44 -6.17
C LEU A 83 12.49 5.71 -7.33
N THR A 84 12.31 4.38 -7.26
CA THR A 84 11.57 3.61 -8.28
C THR A 84 10.15 4.17 -8.46
N PHE A 85 9.54 4.69 -7.40
CA PHE A 85 8.20 5.26 -7.38
C PHE A 85 8.06 6.60 -8.13
N ASN A 86 9.17 7.23 -8.53
CA ASN A 86 9.19 8.49 -9.28
C ASN A 86 9.27 8.29 -10.80
N SER A 87 9.25 7.05 -11.27
CA SER A 87 9.30 6.70 -12.68
C SER A 87 8.17 5.74 -13.05
N PRO A 88 7.76 5.68 -14.33
CA PRO A 88 6.76 4.72 -14.76
C PRO A 88 7.13 3.29 -14.38
N ASN A 89 6.20 2.59 -13.72
CA ASN A 89 6.36 1.20 -13.32
C ASN A 89 5.02 0.47 -13.46
N THR A 90 4.98 -0.58 -14.27
CA THR A 90 3.75 -1.30 -14.59
C THR A 90 3.15 -2.01 -13.38
N THR A 91 3.96 -2.55 -12.48
CA THR A 91 3.50 -3.21 -11.26
C THR A 91 2.80 -2.20 -10.35
N ILE A 92 3.46 -1.06 -10.07
CA ILE A 92 2.86 0.03 -9.28
C ILE A 92 1.53 0.47 -9.91
N ALA A 93 1.53 0.78 -11.20
CA ALA A 93 0.35 1.27 -11.90
C ALA A 93 -0.81 0.26 -11.86
N LYS A 94 -0.54 -1.01 -12.16
CA LYS A 94 -1.57 -2.08 -12.17
C LYS A 94 -2.27 -2.19 -10.83
N TYR A 95 -1.50 -2.30 -9.74
CA TYR A 95 -2.08 -2.52 -8.42
C TYR A 95 -2.69 -1.25 -7.82
N ALA A 96 -2.12 -0.08 -8.10
CA ALA A 96 -2.73 1.18 -7.69
C ALA A 96 -4.07 1.41 -8.38
N ILE A 97 -4.17 1.15 -9.69
CA ILE A 97 -5.43 1.23 -10.44
C ILE A 97 -6.45 0.24 -9.88
N ALA A 98 -6.05 -1.01 -9.67
CA ALA A 98 -6.96 -2.04 -9.14
C ALA A 98 -7.48 -1.69 -7.74
N TRP A 99 -6.61 -1.20 -6.84
CA TRP A 99 -7.00 -0.77 -5.50
C TRP A 99 -7.97 0.41 -5.54
N MET A 100 -7.64 1.44 -6.30
CA MET A 100 -8.51 2.62 -6.44
C MET A 100 -9.87 2.23 -7.04
N LYS A 101 -9.88 1.41 -8.09
CA LYS A 101 -11.14 0.91 -8.69
C LYS A 101 -11.96 0.12 -7.70
N ARG A 102 -11.34 -0.79 -6.94
CA ARG A 102 -12.04 -1.63 -5.99
C ARG A 102 -12.73 -0.83 -4.90
N PHE A 103 -12.10 0.20 -4.35
CA PHE A 103 -12.59 0.87 -3.14
C PHE A 103 -13.18 2.27 -3.36
N VAL A 104 -12.64 3.03 -4.32
CA VAL A 104 -13.23 4.34 -4.68
C VAL A 104 -14.52 4.14 -5.47
N ASP A 105 -14.49 3.26 -6.46
CA ASP A 105 -15.63 3.02 -7.36
C ASP A 105 -16.53 1.85 -6.92
N ASP A 106 -16.16 1.15 -5.85
CA ASP A 106 -16.79 -0.11 -5.42
C ASP A 106 -16.88 -1.16 -6.55
N ASP A 107 -15.83 -1.21 -7.41
CA ASP A 107 -15.85 -1.99 -8.63
C ASP A 107 -15.26 -3.40 -8.43
N ALA A 108 -16.13 -4.35 -8.09
CA ALA A 108 -15.77 -5.76 -7.89
C ALA A 108 -15.12 -6.43 -9.12
N ARG A 109 -15.20 -5.84 -10.32
CA ARG A 109 -14.51 -6.38 -11.52
C ARG A 109 -12.99 -6.35 -11.36
N TYR A 110 -12.48 -5.51 -10.47
CA TYR A 110 -11.05 -5.39 -10.18
C TYR A 110 -10.56 -6.31 -9.05
N GLU A 111 -11.47 -6.96 -8.32
CA GLU A 111 -11.13 -7.89 -7.23
C GLU A 111 -10.21 -9.02 -7.72
N ARG A 112 -10.46 -9.53 -8.92
CA ARG A 112 -9.64 -10.59 -9.55
C ARG A 112 -8.16 -10.26 -9.73
N PHE A 113 -7.78 -8.97 -9.63
CA PHE A 113 -6.38 -8.55 -9.70
C PHE A 113 -5.72 -8.47 -8.31
N LEU A 114 -6.53 -8.38 -7.25
CA LEU A 114 -6.11 -8.26 -5.87
C LEU A 114 -6.22 -9.59 -5.12
N CYS A 115 -7.21 -10.41 -5.48
CA CYS A 115 -7.55 -11.69 -4.86
C CYS A 115 -7.80 -12.79 -5.91
N PRO A 116 -7.26 -14.03 -5.71
CA PRO A 116 -6.35 -14.40 -4.63
C PRO A 116 -5.06 -13.57 -4.68
N ALA A 117 -4.43 -13.40 -3.51
CA ALA A 117 -3.26 -12.56 -3.36
C ALA A 117 -2.20 -12.87 -4.46
N PRO A 118 -1.70 -11.86 -5.19
CA PRO A 118 -0.62 -12.03 -6.14
C PRO A 118 0.56 -12.80 -5.55
N ARG A 119 1.11 -13.71 -6.34
CA ARG A 119 2.30 -14.46 -5.93
C ARG A 119 3.56 -13.65 -6.24
N PRO A 120 4.62 -13.80 -5.43
CA PRO A 120 5.93 -13.27 -5.78
C PRO A 120 6.37 -13.70 -7.18
N ASP A 121 6.95 -12.77 -7.92
CA ASP A 121 7.45 -12.96 -9.28
C ASP A 121 8.63 -12.02 -9.57
N ALA A 122 8.92 -11.74 -10.84
CA ALA A 122 10.01 -10.85 -11.24
C ALA A 122 9.80 -9.38 -10.79
N GLY A 123 8.56 -8.94 -10.58
CA GLY A 123 8.22 -7.57 -10.15
C GLY A 123 7.80 -7.48 -8.68
N ILE A 124 7.40 -8.59 -8.05
CA ILE A 124 6.90 -8.64 -6.67
C ILE A 124 7.84 -9.49 -5.81
N ALA A 125 8.44 -8.88 -4.79
CA ALA A 125 9.22 -9.58 -3.78
C ALA A 125 8.32 -10.28 -2.76
N LYS A 126 7.32 -9.55 -2.26
CA LYS A 126 6.36 -9.99 -1.25
C LYS A 126 5.00 -9.37 -1.50
N TYR A 127 3.94 -10.14 -1.27
CA TYR A 127 2.58 -9.62 -1.23
C TYR A 127 1.85 -10.22 -0.02
N THR A 128 1.10 -9.39 0.70
CA THR A 128 0.24 -9.83 1.81
C THR A 128 -1.04 -9.00 1.76
N GLY A 129 -2.21 -9.61 1.90
CA GLY A 129 -3.47 -8.87 1.92
C GLY A 129 -4.58 -9.64 2.63
N THR A 130 -5.67 -8.96 2.95
CA THR A 130 -6.82 -9.48 3.70
C THR A 130 -7.87 -10.20 2.85
N CYS A 131 -7.48 -10.74 1.68
CA CYS A 131 -8.38 -11.39 0.74
C CYS A 131 -9.32 -12.45 1.37
N PRO A 132 -10.58 -12.58 0.87
CA PRO A 132 -11.21 -11.74 -0.16
C PRO A 132 -11.56 -10.35 0.36
N THR A 133 -11.57 -9.32 -0.50
CA THR A 133 -11.98 -7.99 -0.06
C THR A 133 -13.51 -7.87 -0.05
N GLY A 134 -14.08 -7.54 1.11
CA GLY A 134 -15.52 -7.54 1.40
C GLY A 134 -16.36 -6.58 0.57
#